data_AF-G6YJK0-F1
#
_entry.id   AF-G6YJK0-F1
#
_cell.length_a   1.000
_cell.length_b   1.000
_cell.length_c   1.000
_cell.angle_alpha   90.00
_cell.angle_beta   90.00
_cell.angle_gamma   90.00
#
_symmetry.space_group_name_H-M   'P 1'
#
loop_
_entity.id
_entity.type
_entity.pdbx_description
1 polymer ?
#
loop_
_entity_poly.entity_id
_entity_poly.type
_entity_poly.pdbx_seq_one_letter_code
_entity_poly.pdbx_strand_id
1 'polypeptide(L)'
;MDRSYFSSSWYRVAQLKPRLRSQVSIHRTIFRGQVWHVMQDRTSGRFHRFTPEAYFIISLMTGRRTMQEVWDNACERLDEKVITQDAVIRLLGQLHASDVLFGDIPPDIE
;
A
#
# COMPACT_ATOMS: atom_id res chain seq x y z
N MET A 1 5.14 -20.21 13.28
CA MET A 1 3.92 -19.40 13.44
C MET A 1 3.35 -19.21 12.04
N ASP A 2 2.21 -19.84 11.79
CA ASP A 2 1.57 -19.84 10.48
C ASP A 2 1.03 -18.42 10.21
N ARG A 3 1.78 -17.65 9.43
CA ARG A 3 1.38 -16.28 9.11
C ARG A 3 0.35 -16.42 7.99
N SER A 4 -0.93 -16.48 8.36
CA SER A 4 -2.01 -16.51 7.37
C SER A 4 -1.84 -15.33 6.40
N TYR A 5 -1.71 -15.63 5.11
CA TYR A 5 -1.70 -14.62 4.06
C TYR A 5 -3.03 -13.89 3.97
N PHE A 6 -4.12 -14.53 4.41
CA PHE A 6 -5.48 -14.02 4.39
C PHE A 6 -5.90 -13.39 5.72
N SER A 7 -6.76 -12.38 5.64
CA SER A 7 -7.33 -11.66 6.78
C SER A 7 -8.85 -11.82 6.81
N SER A 8 -9.41 -12.05 7.99
CA SER A 8 -10.88 -12.05 8.19
C SER A 8 -11.49 -10.66 7.98
N SER A 9 -10.70 -9.59 8.04
CA SER A 9 -11.12 -8.20 7.82
C SER A 9 -11.00 -7.76 6.37
N TRP A 10 -10.54 -8.61 5.46
CA TRP A 10 -10.26 -8.24 4.07
C TRP A 10 -11.48 -7.70 3.33
N TYR A 11 -12.68 -8.22 3.63
CA TYR A 11 -13.93 -7.77 3.01
C TYR A 11 -14.17 -6.26 3.12
N ARG A 12 -13.61 -5.60 4.14
CA ARG A 12 -13.74 -4.14 4.36
C ARG A 12 -12.99 -3.32 3.31
N VAL A 13 -11.89 -3.87 2.80
CA VAL A 13 -10.99 -3.14 1.89
C VAL A 13 -10.94 -3.74 0.48
N ALA A 14 -11.36 -4.99 0.30
CA ALA A 14 -11.20 -5.74 -0.95
C ALA A 14 -11.76 -5.02 -2.19
N GLN A 15 -12.88 -4.32 -2.04
CA GLN A 15 -13.56 -3.63 -3.15
C GLN A 15 -13.10 -2.19 -3.39
N LEU A 16 -12.22 -1.65 -2.52
CA LEU A 16 -11.75 -0.28 -2.63
C LEU A 16 -10.88 -0.11 -3.88
N LYS A 17 -11.03 1.03 -4.56
CA LYS A 17 -10.22 1.41 -5.71
C LYS A 17 -9.39 2.66 -5.38
N PRO A 18 -8.38 2.54 -4.48
CA PRO A 18 -7.59 3.70 -4.08
C PRO A 18 -6.67 4.16 -5.21
N ARG A 19 -6.36 5.47 -5.18
CA ARG A 19 -5.24 6.06 -5.93
C ARG A 19 -4.44 6.99 -5.03
N LEU A 20 -3.15 7.15 -5.32
CA LEU A 20 -2.36 8.20 -4.67
C LEU A 20 -2.80 9.59 -5.14
N ARG A 21 -2.73 10.59 -4.26
CA ARG A 21 -2.89 12.01 -4.64
C ARG A 21 -1.72 12.47 -5.50
N SER A 22 -1.98 13.42 -6.40
CA SER A 22 -0.98 13.96 -7.35
C SER A 22 0.19 14.69 -6.67
N GLN A 23 0.00 15.16 -5.43
CA GLN A 23 1.02 15.84 -4.63
C GLN A 23 2.10 14.89 -4.07
N VAL A 24 1.89 13.58 -4.18
CA VAL A 24 2.78 12.55 -3.66
C VAL A 24 3.85 12.23 -4.68
N SER A 25 5.11 12.20 -4.25
CA SER A 25 6.22 11.68 -5.06
C SER A 25 6.93 10.56 -4.32
N ILE A 26 7.26 9.47 -5.02
CA ILE A 26 7.99 8.34 -4.44
C ILE A 26 9.32 8.17 -5.16
N HIS A 27 10.40 8.06 -4.40
CA HIS A 27 11.76 7.90 -4.92
C HIS A 27 12.38 6.61 -4.38
N ARG A 28 13.15 5.91 -5.22
CA ARG A 28 13.93 4.75 -4.81
C ARG A 28 15.25 5.19 -4.19
N THR A 29 15.54 4.70 -3.00
CA THR A 29 16.76 5.00 -2.23
C THR A 29 17.44 3.71 -1.82
N ILE A 30 18.78 3.72 -1.78
CA ILE A 30 19.56 2.61 -1.21
C ILE A 30 20.15 3.11 0.12
N PHE A 31 19.90 2.36 1.19
CA PHE A 31 20.47 2.64 2.51
C PHE A 31 21.05 1.37 3.11
N ARG A 32 22.35 1.39 3.45
CA ARG A 32 23.09 0.22 3.97
C ARG A 32 22.90 -1.03 3.10
N GLY A 33 22.95 -0.87 1.78
CA GLY A 33 22.78 -1.96 0.81
C GLY A 33 21.34 -2.44 0.61
N GLN A 34 20.36 -1.89 1.33
CA GLN A 34 18.95 -2.25 1.21
C GLN A 34 18.17 -1.20 0.41
N VAL A 35 17.22 -1.68 -0.40
CA VAL A 35 16.34 -0.84 -1.21
C VAL A 35 15.15 -0.36 -0.38
N TRP A 36 14.89 0.94 -0.44
CA TRP A 36 13.75 1.59 0.17
C TRP A 36 13.05 2.47 -0.87
N HIS A 37 11.73 2.60 -0.75
CA HIS A 37 10.96 3.58 -1.50
C HIS A 37 10.49 4.66 -0.53
N VAL A 38 10.95 5.89 -0.75
CA VAL A 38 10.65 7.05 0.09
C VAL A 38 9.55 7.86 -0.57
N MET A 39 8.37 7.84 0.03
CA MET A 39 7.28 8.71 -0.31
C MET A 39 7.46 10.05 0.40
N GLN A 40 7.31 11.14 -0.36
CA GLN A 40 7.26 12.51 0.12
C GLN A 40 5.88 13.07 -0.19
N ASP A 41 5.18 13.52 0.86
CA ASP A 41 4.03 14.38 0.72
C ASP A 41 4.50 15.84 0.68
N ARG A 42 4.29 16.50 -0.46
CA ARG A 42 4.75 17.88 -0.69
C ARG A 42 3.93 18.91 0.09
N THR A 43 2.75 18.55 0.58
CA THR A 43 1.87 19.46 1.30
C THR A 43 2.21 19.51 2.78
N SER A 44 2.40 18.34 3.42
CA SER A 44 2.77 18.28 4.84
C SER A 44 4.29 18.25 5.10
N GLY A 45 5.11 17.98 4.08
CA GLY A 45 6.55 17.76 4.23
C GLY A 45 6.92 16.43 4.89
N ARG A 46 5.95 15.54 5.12
CA ARG A 46 6.19 14.23 5.75
C ARG A 46 6.81 13.24 4.77
N PHE A 47 7.59 12.32 5.33
CA PHE A 47 8.23 11.24 4.60
C PHE A 47 7.83 9.89 5.16
N HIS A 48 7.54 8.95 4.27
CA HIS A 48 7.25 7.55 4.61
C HIS A 48 8.16 6.63 3.82
N ARG A 49 8.66 5.58 4.47
CA ARG A 49 9.53 4.59 3.83
C ARG A 49 8.81 3.27 3.69
N PHE A 50 8.93 2.67 2.52
CA PHE A 50 8.32 1.40 2.18
C PHE A 50 9.37 0.43 1.67
N THR A 51 9.16 -0.86 1.95
CA THR A 51 9.93 -1.93 1.31
C THR A 51 9.55 -2.02 -0.18
N PRO A 52 10.35 -2.70 -1.02
CA PRO A 52 10.00 -2.94 -2.42
C PRO A 52 8.63 -3.60 -2.62
N GLU A 53 8.25 -4.52 -1.75
CA GLU A 53 6.99 -5.27 -1.79
C GLU A 53 5.78 -4.37 -1.48
N ALA A 54 5.91 -3.54 -0.44
CA ALA A 54 4.89 -2.53 -0.11
C ALA A 54 4.78 -1.46 -1.22
N TYR A 55 5.90 -1.03 -1.78
CA TYR A 55 5.90 -0.12 -2.93
C TYR A 55 5.22 -0.74 -4.15
N PHE A 56 5.43 -2.03 -4.43
CA PHE A 56 4.75 -2.72 -5.52
C PHE A 56 3.23 -2.63 -5.38
N ILE A 57 2.69 -2.95 -4.19
CA ILE A 57 1.26 -2.79 -3.87
C ILE A 57 0.78 -1.36 -4.12
N ILE A 58 1.51 -0.36 -3.60
CA ILE A 58 1.20 1.07 -3.78
C ILE A 58 1.20 1.45 -5.28
N SER A 59 2.16 0.96 -6.05
CA SER A 59 2.30 1.29 -7.47
C SER A 59 1.12 0.81 -8.33
N LEU A 60 0.38 -0.20 -7.86
CA LEU A 60 -0.80 -0.73 -8.55
C LEU A 60 -2.08 0.09 -8.24
N MET A 61 -2.06 0.95 -7.21
CA MET A 61 -3.18 1.80 -6.78
C MET A 61 -3.37 2.99 -7.73
N THR A 62 -4.07 2.74 -8.83
CA THR A 62 -4.33 3.73 -9.88
C THR A 62 -5.78 4.26 -9.86
N GLY A 63 -6.60 3.81 -8.92
CA GLY A 63 -8.04 4.10 -8.86
C GLY A 63 -8.90 3.28 -9.83
N ARG A 64 -8.29 2.37 -10.59
CA ARG A 64 -8.98 1.51 -11.57
C ARG A 64 -9.20 0.09 -11.06
N ARG A 65 -8.22 -0.42 -10.31
CA ARG A 65 -8.21 -1.78 -9.77
C ARG A 65 -8.73 -1.80 -8.34
N THR A 66 -9.45 -2.85 -7.98
CA THR A 66 -9.82 -3.12 -6.59
C THR A 66 -8.61 -3.57 -5.79
N MET A 67 -8.66 -3.46 -4.47
CA MET A 67 -7.60 -3.99 -3.62
C MET A 67 -7.45 -5.50 -3.73
N GLN A 68 -8.54 -6.22 -4.03
CA GLN A 68 -8.49 -7.65 -4.38
C GLN A 68 -7.61 -7.87 -5.63
N GLU A 69 -7.88 -7.17 -6.72
CA GLU A 69 -7.08 -7.29 -7.95
C GLU A 69 -5.62 -6.88 -7.73
N VAL A 70 -5.38 -5.81 -6.95
CA VAL A 70 -4.02 -5.39 -6.55
C VAL A 70 -3.31 -6.49 -5.79
N TRP A 71 -4.02 -7.16 -4.88
CA TRP A 71 -3.48 -8.25 -4.08
C TRP A 71 -3.12 -9.47 -4.91
N ASP A 72 -4.05 -9.92 -5.76
CA ASP A 72 -3.84 -11.08 -6.60
C ASP A 72 -2.66 -10.85 -7.56
N ASN A 73 -2.54 -9.65 -8.12
CA ASN A 73 -1.37 -9.25 -8.91
C ASN A 73 -0.07 -9.31 -8.10
N ALA A 74 -0.09 -8.96 -6.81
CA ALA A 74 1.09 -9.04 -5.96
C ALA A 74 1.46 -10.49 -5.63
N CYS A 75 0.49 -11.37 -5.37
CA CYS A 75 0.72 -12.79 -5.21
C CYS A 75 1.40 -13.38 -6.46
N GLU A 76 0.93 -13.02 -7.66
CA GLU A 76 1.51 -13.51 -8.92
C GLU A 76 2.94 -13.01 -9.20
N ARG A 77 3.31 -11.81 -8.71
CA ARG A 77 4.58 -11.15 -9.08
C ARG A 77 5.66 -11.24 -8.00
N LEU A 78 5.27 -11.34 -6.73
CA LEU A 78 6.21 -11.31 -5.61
C LEU A 78 6.51 -12.70 -5.03
N ASP A 79 5.73 -13.73 -5.40
CA ASP A 79 5.91 -15.11 -4.93
C ASP A 79 6.05 -15.15 -3.38
N GLU A 80 7.12 -15.73 -2.83
CA GLU A 80 7.37 -15.80 -1.39
C GLU A 80 7.53 -14.44 -0.68
N LYS A 81 7.67 -13.33 -1.42
CA LYS A 81 7.82 -11.98 -0.87
C LYS A 81 6.51 -11.22 -0.78
N VAL A 82 5.39 -11.80 -1.20
CA VAL A 82 4.10 -11.13 -1.03
C VAL A 82 3.90 -10.79 0.45
N ILE A 83 3.39 -9.58 0.73
CA ILE A 83 3.06 -9.21 2.11
C ILE A 83 1.83 -10.04 2.58
N THR A 84 1.24 -9.78 3.74
CA THR A 84 -0.07 -10.40 4.10
C THR A 84 -1.24 -9.43 3.90
N GLN A 85 -2.47 -9.90 3.79
CA GLN A 85 -3.65 -9.03 3.72
C GLN A 85 -3.73 -8.07 4.92
N ASP A 86 -3.37 -8.52 6.13
CA ASP A 86 -3.27 -7.63 7.29
C ASP A 86 -2.16 -6.57 7.15
N ALA A 87 -1.07 -6.88 6.45
CA ALA A 87 -0.04 -5.89 6.15
C ALA A 87 -0.55 -4.86 5.12
N VAL A 88 -1.36 -5.28 4.15
CA VAL A 88 -2.03 -4.37 3.21
C VAL A 88 -3.02 -3.47 3.93
N ILE A 89 -3.85 -4.02 4.83
CA ILE A 89 -4.82 -3.23 5.61
C ILE A 89 -4.08 -2.15 6.42
N ARG A 90 -2.99 -2.52 7.11
CA ARG A 90 -2.14 -1.56 7.83
C ARG A 90 -1.51 -0.52 6.92
N LEU A 91 -1.05 -0.92 5.73
CA LEU A 91 -0.51 -0.02 4.73
C LEU A 91 -1.57 1.00 4.27
N LEU A 92 -2.79 0.55 4.01
CA LEU A 92 -3.90 1.44 3.64
C LEU A 92 -4.23 2.43 4.77
N GLY A 93 -4.30 1.96 6.03
CA GLY A 93 -4.52 2.83 7.18
C GLY A 93 -3.44 3.91 7.33
N GLN A 94 -2.16 3.55 7.16
CA GLN A 94 -1.05 4.53 7.19
C GLN A 94 -1.15 5.57 6.07
N LEU A 95 -1.46 5.14 4.85
CA LEU A 95 -1.60 6.03 3.71
C LEU A 95 -2.85 6.94 3.84
N HIS A 96 -3.92 6.43 4.43
CA HIS A 96 -5.12 7.21 4.73
C HIS A 96 -4.85 8.27 5.80
N ALA A 97 -4.22 7.88 6.92
CA ALA A 97 -3.86 8.80 8.01
C ALA A 97 -2.87 9.89 7.58
N SER A 98 -2.08 9.66 6.54
CA SER A 98 -1.18 10.65 5.95
C SER A 98 -1.84 11.54 4.89
N ASP A 99 -3.15 11.39 4.63
CA ASP A 99 -3.91 12.10 3.59
C ASP A 99 -3.27 12.01 2.19
N VAL A 100 -2.61 10.89 1.89
CA VAL A 100 -1.95 10.65 0.59
C VAL A 100 -2.78 9.80 -0.36
N LEU A 101 -3.92 9.26 0.10
CA LEU A 101 -4.87 8.52 -0.72
C LEU A 101 -6.06 9.36 -1.17
N PHE A 102 -6.61 8.99 -2.31
CA PHE A 102 -7.84 9.49 -2.87
C PHE A 102 -8.67 8.31 -3.39
N GLY A 103 -10.00 8.40 -3.24
CA GLY A 103 -10.96 7.37 -3.67
C GLY A 103 -12.03 7.14 -2.61
N ASP A 104 -12.96 6.23 -2.88
CA ASP A 104 -14.05 5.84 -1.97
C ASP A 104 -13.54 5.02 -0.78
N ILE A 105 -12.59 5.55 -0.03
CA ILE A 105 -12.08 4.93 1.19
C ILE A 105 -13.10 5.24 2.30
N PRO A 106 -13.76 4.23 2.89
CA PRO A 106 -14.68 4.45 3.99
C PRO A 106 -13.94 5.14 5.14
N PRO A 107 -14.58 6.09 5.85
CA PRO A 107 -13.95 6.79 6.97
C PRO A 107 -13.51 5.85 8.12
N ASP A 108 -14.06 4.63 8.22
CA ASP A 108 -13.83 3.66 9.30
C ASP A 108 -12.64 2.69 9.09
N ILE A 109 -11.64 3.05 8.28
CA ILE A 109 -10.36 2.29 8.25
C ILE A 109 -9.45 2.79 9.38
N GLU A 110 -9.70 2.32 10.60
CA GLU A 110 -8.76 2.36 11.73
C GLU A 110 -8.18 0.96 12.03
#